data_AF-A0A7C9QW64-F1
#
_entry.id   AF-A0A7C9QW64-F1
#
_cell.length_a   1.000
_cell.length_b   1.000
_cell.length_c   1.000
_cell.angle_alpha   90.00
_cell.angle_beta   90.00
_cell.angle_gamma   90.00
#
_symmetry.space_group_name_H-M   'P 1'
#
loop_
_entity.id
_entity.type
_entity.pdbx_description
1 polymer ?
#
loop_
_entity_poly.entity_id
_entity_poly.type
_entity_poly.pdbx_seq_one_letter_code
_entity_poly.pdbx_strand_id
1 'polypeptide(L)'
;MTHYATDPLERLYERLSLLGKALGVVCCLWIAVVGTVLIRDLSPDDLKHHRAPQVQERVGQCEGDYARRYACAETILVDGGQEGASAVLLRLCVTLFLPGVAWFMWRGVMTRAEQLRTMPRHSWDEWPARVFKTN
;
A
#
# COMPACT_ATOMS: atom_id res chain seq x y z
N MET A 1 -21.06 -41.70 21.00
CA MET A 1 -20.86 -40.24 20.85
C MET A 1 -19.36 -39.99 20.91
N THR A 2 -18.70 -39.98 19.76
CA THR A 2 -17.28 -39.68 19.64
C THR A 2 -17.13 -38.16 19.75
N HIS A 3 -16.46 -37.69 20.80
CA HIS A 3 -16.02 -36.30 20.89
C HIS A 3 -15.09 -36.05 19.70
N TYR A 4 -15.57 -35.31 18.71
CA TYR A 4 -14.75 -34.72 17.66
C TYR A 4 -13.78 -33.78 18.39
N ALA A 5 -12.59 -34.27 18.70
CA ALA A 5 -11.48 -33.42 19.09
C ALA A 5 -11.17 -32.57 17.86
N THR A 6 -11.76 -31.37 17.79
CA THR A 6 -11.45 -30.36 16.76
C THR A 6 -9.95 -30.34 16.56
N ASP A 7 -9.50 -30.70 15.36
CA ASP A 7 -8.09 -30.85 15.04
C ASP A 7 -7.41 -29.51 15.39
N PRO A 8 -6.27 -29.50 16.12
CA PRO A 8 -5.62 -28.26 16.56
C PRO A 8 -5.32 -27.30 15.39
N LEU A 9 -5.22 -27.84 14.17
CA LEU A 9 -5.05 -27.09 12.93
C LEU A 9 -6.30 -26.27 12.54
N GLU A 10 -7.51 -26.78 12.77
CA GLU A 10 -8.75 -26.03 12.52
C GLU A 10 -8.85 -24.83 13.46
N ARG A 11 -8.53 -25.01 14.76
CA ARG A 11 -8.48 -23.90 15.72
C ARG A 11 -7.44 -22.85 15.35
N LEU A 12 -6.28 -23.28 14.84
CA LEU A 12 -5.26 -22.36 14.35
C LEU A 12 -5.77 -21.55 13.15
N TYR A 13 -6.44 -22.21 12.21
CA TYR A 13 -7.01 -21.57 11.03
C TYR A 13 -8.12 -20.56 11.40
N GLU A 14 -9.01 -20.90 12.33
CA GLU A 14 -10.03 -19.98 12.83
C GLU A 14 -9.41 -18.74 13.47
N ARG A 15 -8.38 -18.91 14.31
CA ARG A 15 -7.65 -17.80 14.92
C ARG A 15 -6.95 -16.93 13.88
N LEU A 16 -6.32 -17.54 12.89
CA LEU A 16 -5.73 -16.80 11.77
C LEU A 16 -6.81 -16.02 11.01
N SER A 17 -7.97 -16.61 10.73
CA SER A 17 -9.08 -15.90 10.08
C SER A 17 -9.52 -14.65 10.87
N LEU A 18 -9.62 -14.75 12.20
CA LEU A 18 -9.94 -13.62 13.09
C LEU A 18 -8.84 -12.55 13.06
N LEU A 19 -7.57 -12.95 13.12
CA LEU A 19 -6.43 -12.04 13.03
C LEU A 19 -6.39 -11.31 11.68
N GLY A 20 -6.74 -12.00 10.58
CA GLY A 20 -6.86 -11.39 9.25
C GLY A 20 -7.93 -10.32 9.20
N LYS A 21 -9.09 -10.53 9.84
CA LYS A 21 -10.14 -9.51 9.96
C LYS A 21 -9.67 -8.31 10.77
N ALA A 22 -9.02 -8.54 11.91
CA ALA A 22 -8.46 -7.47 12.74
C ALA A 22 -7.41 -6.66 11.98
N LEU A 23 -6.53 -7.33 11.23
CA LEU A 23 -5.54 -6.69 10.36
C LEU A 23 -6.21 -5.81 9.30
N GLY A 24 -7.30 -6.29 8.69
CA GLY A 24 -8.10 -5.49 7.76
C GLY A 24 -8.64 -4.20 8.39
N VAL A 25 -9.18 -4.27 9.61
CA VAL A 25 -9.66 -3.09 10.34
C VAL A 25 -8.52 -2.10 10.62
N VAL A 26 -7.36 -2.60 11.05
CA VAL A 26 -6.18 -1.76 11.30
C VAL A 26 -5.70 -1.08 10.01
N CYS A 27 -5.67 -1.79 8.88
CA CYS A 27 -5.32 -1.20 7.59
C CYS A 27 -6.31 -0.12 7.16
N CYS A 28 -7.62 -0.33 7.35
CA CYS A 28 -8.63 0.69 7.07
C CYS A 28 -8.46 1.92 7.97
N LEU A 29 -8.20 1.73 9.26
CA LEU A 29 -7.94 2.82 10.20
C LEU A 29 -6.66 3.59 9.82
N TRP A 30 -5.61 2.88 9.40
CA TRP A 30 -4.38 3.51 8.91
C TRP A 30 -4.67 4.42 7.71
N ILE A 31 -5.35 3.90 6.69
CA ILE A 31 -5.71 4.68 5.50
C ILE A 31 -6.56 5.89 5.88
N ALA A 32 -7.54 5.71 6.77
CA ALA A 32 -8.40 6.81 7.22
C ALA A 32 -7.60 7.90 7.95
N VAL A 33 -6.76 7.52 8.92
CA VAL A 33 -5.99 8.48 9.73
C VAL A 33 -4.90 9.14 8.89
N VAL A 34 -4.05 8.36 8.24
CA VAL A 34 -2.92 8.87 7.45
C VAL A 34 -3.41 9.64 6.23
N GLY A 35 -4.42 9.13 5.54
CA GLY A 35 -5.07 9.84 4.44
C GLY A 35 -5.64 11.19 4.89
N THR A 36 -6.32 11.24 6.05
CA THR A 36 -6.86 12.50 6.58
C THR A 36 -5.76 13.49 6.97
N VAL A 37 -4.69 13.03 7.61
CA VAL A 37 -3.55 13.88 7.96
C VAL A 37 -2.89 14.46 6.71
N LEU A 38 -2.62 13.61 5.71
CA LEU A 38 -2.01 14.05 4.44
C LEU A 38 -2.91 15.01 3.65
N ILE A 39 -4.24 14.85 3.71
CA ILE A 39 -5.21 15.77 3.11
C ILE A 39 -5.28 17.10 3.86
N ARG A 40 -5.08 17.11 5.18
CA ARG A 40 -5.02 18.37 5.95
C ARG A 40 -3.73 19.15 5.67
N ASP A 41 -2.65 18.45 5.40
CA ASP A 41 -1.36 19.05 5.03
C ASP A 41 -1.29 19.44 3.53
N LEU A 42 -2.33 19.13 2.75
CA LEU A 42 -2.44 19.63 1.37
C LEU A 42 -2.85 21.10 1.39
N SER A 43 -1.92 21.96 0.98
CA SER A 43 -2.23 23.36 0.73
C SER A 43 -3.25 23.46 -0.43
N PRO A 44 -4.17 24.44 -0.42
CA PRO A 44 -5.06 24.68 -1.56
C PRO A 44 -4.32 25.01 -2.87
N ASP A 45 -3.02 25.31 -2.80
CA ASP A 45 -2.17 25.59 -3.95
C ASP A 45 -1.56 24.31 -4.56
N ASP A 46 -1.30 23.26 -3.75
CA ASP A 46 -0.78 21.97 -4.21
C ASP A 46 -1.76 21.24 -5.17
N LEU A 47 -3.06 21.41 -4.96
CA LEU A 47 -4.12 20.81 -5.77
C LEU A 47 -4.45 21.60 -7.05
N LYS A 48 -3.89 22.80 -7.21
CA LYS A 48 -4.20 23.72 -8.32
C LYS A 48 -3.10 23.76 -9.40
N HIS A 49 -2.42 22.66 -9.69
CA HIS A 49 -1.21 22.68 -10.53
C HIS A 49 -1.37 23.08 -12.02
N HIS A 50 -2.59 23.38 -12.52
CA HIS A 50 -2.80 23.96 -13.87
C HIS A 50 -3.59 25.28 -13.91
N ARG A 51 -4.19 25.70 -12.79
CA ARG A 51 -4.97 26.95 -12.68
C ARG A 51 -4.59 27.80 -11.46
N ALA A 52 -3.53 27.43 -10.74
CA ALA A 52 -3.04 28.21 -9.62
C ALA A 52 -2.72 29.63 -10.11
N PRO A 53 -3.13 30.67 -9.36
CA PRO A 53 -2.83 32.05 -9.71
C PRO A 53 -1.31 32.29 -9.85
N GLN A 54 -0.51 31.53 -9.10
CA GLN A 54 0.96 31.56 -9.16
C GLN A 54 1.52 31.07 -10.51
N VAL A 55 0.90 30.05 -11.13
CA VAL A 55 1.30 29.57 -12.46
C VAL A 55 0.84 30.56 -13.53
N GLN A 56 -0.35 31.14 -13.38
CA GLN A 56 -0.84 32.20 -14.27
C GLN A 56 0.05 33.44 -14.23
N GLU A 57 0.53 33.81 -13.05
CA GLU A 57 1.44 34.95 -12.86
C GLU A 57 2.81 34.69 -13.50
N ARG A 58 3.37 33.49 -13.34
CA ARG A 58 4.64 33.10 -13.99
C ARG A 58 4.52 33.02 -15.51
N VAL A 59 3.41 32.50 -16.04
CA VAL A 59 3.13 32.51 -17.49
C VAL A 59 2.93 33.94 -18.00
N GLY A 60 2.31 34.81 -17.19
CA GLY A 60 2.16 36.23 -17.48
C GLY A 60 3.48 37.00 -17.57
N GLN A 61 4.55 36.50 -16.96
CA GLN A 61 5.90 37.06 -17.04
C GLN A 61 6.67 36.63 -18.30
N CYS A 62 6.13 35.72 -19.12
CA CYS A 62 6.77 35.33 -20.38
C CYS A 62 6.62 36.44 -21.44
N GLU A 63 7.67 37.22 -21.67
CA GLU A 63 7.72 38.28 -22.69
C GLU A 63 8.44 37.84 -23.99
N GLY A 64 8.18 38.56 -25.11
CA GLY A 64 8.81 38.31 -26.41
C GLY A 64 7.88 37.76 -27.50
N ASP A 65 8.48 37.28 -28.60
CA ASP A 65 7.76 36.69 -29.74
C ASP A 65 6.94 35.46 -29.35
N TYR A 66 5.91 35.17 -30.15
CA TYR A 66 4.93 34.10 -29.89
C TYR A 66 5.59 32.74 -29.59
N ALA A 67 6.60 32.35 -30.38
CA ALA A 67 7.34 31.10 -30.17
C ALA A 67 8.07 31.05 -28.82
N ARG A 68 8.61 32.19 -28.37
CA ARG A 68 9.36 32.30 -27.11
C ARG A 68 8.44 32.27 -25.89
N ARG A 69 7.27 32.89 -26.00
CA ARG A 69 6.22 32.81 -24.97
C ARG A 69 5.66 31.40 -24.83
N TYR A 70 5.46 30.71 -25.95
CA TYR A 70 4.95 29.33 -25.95
C TYR A 70 5.92 28.37 -25.28
N ALA A 71 7.20 28.42 -25.64
CA ALA A 71 8.24 27.60 -25.02
C ALA A 71 8.40 27.88 -23.51
N CYS A 72 8.34 29.16 -23.11
CA CYS A 72 8.39 29.58 -21.70
C CYS A 72 7.20 29.05 -20.87
N ALA A 73 5.98 29.12 -21.43
CA ALA A 73 4.80 28.60 -20.77
C ALA A 73 4.82 27.06 -20.67
N GLU A 74 5.30 26.39 -21.72
CA GLU A 74 5.41 24.93 -21.76
C GLU A 74 6.37 24.40 -20.69
N THR A 75 7.54 25.01 -20.51
CA THR A 75 8.49 24.59 -19.47
C THR A 75 7.91 24.75 -18.06
N ILE A 76 7.24 25.87 -17.78
CA ILE A 76 6.60 26.11 -16.47
C ILE A 76 5.50 25.09 -16.18
N LEU A 77 4.72 24.72 -17.20
CA LEU A 77 3.64 23.73 -17.08
C LEU A 77 4.18 22.31 -16.90
N VAL A 78 5.27 21.96 -17.58
CA VAL A 78 5.91 20.65 -17.48
C VAL A 78 6.60 20.48 -16.12
N ASP A 79 7.36 21.47 -15.67
CA ASP A 79 8.08 21.42 -14.39
C ASP A 79 7.10 21.38 -13.21
N GLY A 80 6.05 22.22 -13.23
CA GLY A 80 4.99 22.17 -12.22
C GLY A 80 4.26 20.83 -12.20
N GLY A 81 4.04 20.20 -13.35
CA GLY A 81 3.40 18.89 -13.44
C GLY A 81 4.21 17.78 -12.78
N GLN A 82 5.54 17.81 -12.88
CA GLN A 82 6.42 16.78 -12.29
C GLN A 82 6.50 16.88 -10.76
N GLU A 83 6.55 18.10 -10.22
CA GLU A 83 6.58 18.33 -8.77
C GLU A 83 5.25 17.95 -8.12
N GLY A 84 4.12 18.33 -8.72
CA GLY A 84 2.79 17.95 -8.23
C GLY A 84 2.54 16.44 -8.27
N ALA A 85 2.92 15.77 -9.37
CA ALA A 85 2.71 14.33 -9.53
C ALA A 85 3.56 13.51 -8.54
N SER A 86 4.84 13.85 -8.37
CA SER A 86 5.73 13.13 -7.45
C SER A 86 5.29 13.29 -5.98
N ALA A 87 4.81 14.47 -5.59
CA ALA A 87 4.30 14.70 -4.24
C ALA A 87 3.01 13.94 -3.95
N VAL A 88 2.10 13.79 -4.91
CA VAL A 88 0.89 12.96 -4.77
C VAL A 88 1.25 11.48 -4.71
N LEU A 89 2.20 11.03 -5.53
CA LEU A 89 2.65 9.64 -5.58
C LEU A 89 3.34 9.23 -4.28
N LEU A 90 4.17 10.10 -3.70
CA LEU A 90 4.78 9.88 -2.39
C LEU A 90 3.73 9.71 -1.29
N ARG A 91 2.71 10.59 -1.28
CA ARG A 91 1.60 10.52 -0.31
C ARG A 91 0.80 9.22 -0.46
N LEU A 92 0.55 8.77 -1.69
CA LEU A 92 -0.05 7.47 -2.00
C LEU A 92 0.80 6.31 -1.48
N CYS A 93 2.11 6.34 -1.74
CA CYS A 93 3.03 5.33 -1.25
C CYS A 93 3.01 5.22 0.29
N VAL A 94 3.06 6.34 1.00
CA VAL A 94 3.02 6.35 2.48
C VAL A 94 1.69 5.80 3.00
N THR A 95 0.57 6.21 2.39
CA THR A 95 -0.76 5.75 2.78
C THR A 95 -0.92 4.23 2.59
N LEU A 96 -0.37 3.70 1.50
CA LEU A 96 -0.53 2.29 1.11
C LEU A 96 0.60 1.38 1.62
N PHE A 97 1.69 1.92 2.16
CA PHE A 97 2.85 1.14 2.59
C PHE A 97 2.48 0.07 3.63
N LEU A 98 1.86 0.48 4.74
CA LEU A 98 1.51 -0.42 5.83
C LEU A 98 0.44 -1.46 5.38
N PRO A 99 -0.66 -1.07 4.70
CA PRO A 99 -1.59 -2.04 4.11
C PRO A 99 -0.93 -3.01 3.13
N GLY A 100 0.00 -2.53 2.29
CA GLY A 100 0.70 -3.34 1.31
C GLY A 100 1.58 -4.39 1.98
N VAL A 101 2.44 -3.99 2.91
CA VAL A 101 3.32 -4.91 3.65
C VAL A 101 2.49 -5.92 4.45
N ALA A 102 1.45 -5.45 5.16
CA ALA A 102 0.54 -6.30 5.91
C ALA A 102 -0.11 -7.37 5.02
N TRP A 103 -0.58 -6.98 3.83
CA TRP A 103 -1.17 -7.89 2.86
C TRP A 103 -0.16 -8.95 2.38
N PHE A 104 1.05 -8.54 2.00
CA PHE A 104 2.08 -9.48 1.53
C PHE A 104 2.46 -10.50 2.62
N MET A 105 2.68 -10.04 3.85
CA MET A 105 2.99 -10.93 4.97
C MET A 105 1.82 -11.87 5.27
N TRP A 106 0.58 -11.35 5.27
CA TRP A 106 -0.62 -12.15 5.53
C TRP A 106 -0.81 -13.25 4.49
N ARG A 107 -0.60 -12.95 3.20
CA ARG A 107 -0.62 -13.97 2.13
C ARG A 107 0.42 -15.06 2.38
N GLY A 108 1.63 -14.69 2.80
CA GLY A 108 2.67 -15.65 3.17
C GLY A 108 2.21 -16.61 4.27
N VAL A 109 1.66 -16.07 5.35
CA VAL A 109 1.12 -16.85 6.48
C VAL A 109 0.00 -17.79 6.04
N MET A 110 -0.98 -17.28 5.30
CA MET A 110 -2.11 -18.10 4.83
C MET A 110 -1.67 -19.19 3.85
N THR A 111 -0.70 -18.91 2.99
CA THR A 111 -0.15 -19.92 2.07
C THR A 111 0.50 -21.07 2.83
N ARG A 112 1.25 -20.77 3.90
CA ARG A 112 1.85 -21.81 4.76
C ARG A 112 0.79 -22.58 5.55
N ALA A 113 -0.23 -21.90 6.07
CA ALA A 113 -1.33 -22.56 6.76
C ALA A 113 -2.08 -23.54 5.83
N GLU A 114 -2.32 -23.18 4.57
CA GLU A 114 -2.97 -24.03 3.57
C GLU A 114 -2.09 -25.23 3.17
N GLN A 115 -0.77 -25.02 3.04
CA GLN A 115 0.19 -26.11 2.80
C GLN A 115 0.16 -27.15 3.93
N LEU A 116 0.11 -26.70 5.18
CA LEU A 116 0.00 -27.60 6.33
C LEU A 116 -1.36 -28.32 6.36
N ARG A 117 -2.45 -27.63 5.98
CA ARG A 117 -3.80 -28.22 5.94
C ARG A 117 -3.92 -29.36 4.93
N THR A 118 -3.26 -29.22 3.79
CA THR A 118 -3.30 -30.20 2.69
C THR A 118 -2.25 -31.31 2.82
N MET A 119 -1.33 -31.21 3.78
CA MET A 119 -0.29 -32.22 3.99
C MET A 119 -0.88 -33.53 4.54
N PRO A 120 -0.64 -34.68 3.86
CA PRO A 120 -1.17 -35.96 4.30
C PRO A 120 -0.52 -36.41 5.61
N ARG A 121 -1.27 -37.08 6.51
CA ARG A 121 -0.87 -37.33 7.91
C ARG A 121 0.49 -38.04 8.06
N HIS A 122 0.83 -38.97 7.17
CA HIS A 122 2.14 -39.66 7.15
C HIS A 122 3.33 -38.73 6.91
N SER A 123 3.14 -37.59 6.23
CA SER A 123 4.19 -36.61 5.97
C SER A 123 4.58 -35.80 7.21
N TRP A 124 3.72 -35.76 8.24
CA TRP A 124 3.99 -35.10 9.52
C TRP A 124 5.01 -35.87 10.34
N ASP A 125 4.97 -37.20 10.28
CA ASP A 125 5.88 -38.07 11.03
C ASP A 125 7.32 -37.99 10.48
N GLU A 126 7.45 -37.74 9.18
CA GLU A 126 8.74 -37.56 8.50
C GLU A 126 9.26 -36.12 8.52
N TRP A 127 8.43 -35.14 8.90
CA TRP A 127 8.78 -33.73 8.88
C TRP A 127 9.99 -33.38 9.77
N PRO A 128 10.11 -33.86 11.03
CA PRO A 128 11.28 -33.62 11.86
C PRO A 128 12.56 -34.12 11.17
N ALA A 129 12.52 -35.32 10.60
CA ALA A 129 13.67 -35.95 9.97
C ALA A 129 14.17 -35.18 8.72
N ARG A 130 13.31 -34.42 8.03
CA ARG A 130 13.70 -33.57 6.89
C ARG A 130 14.29 -32.23 7.33
N VAL A 131 13.72 -31.58 8.34
CA VAL A 131 14.17 -30.27 8.83
C VAL A 131 15.53 -30.36 9.53
N PHE A 132 15.79 -31.46 10.24
CA PHE A 132 17.06 -31.65 10.96
C PHE A 132 18.18 -32.30 10.12
N LYS A 133 17.90 -32.74 8.89
CA LYS A 133 18.93 -33.26 7.94
C LYS A 133 19.62 -32.19 7.11
N THR A 134 19.14 -30.95 7.15
CA THR A 134 19.67 -29.83 6.36
C THR A 134 20.65 -28.92 7.11
N ASN A 135 21.21 -29.40 8.23
CA ASN A 135 22.40 -28.85 8.89
C ASN A 135 23.51 -29.92 8.87
#